data_AF-A0A2V9X3S5-F1
#
_entry.id   AF-A0A2V9X3S5-F1
#
_cell.length_a   1.000
_cell.length_b   1.000
_cell.length_c   1.000
_cell.angle_alpha   90.00
_cell.angle_beta   90.00
_cell.angle_gamma   90.00
#
_symmetry.space_group_name_H-M   'P 1'
#
loop_
_entity.id
_entity.type
_entity.pdbx_description
1 polymer ?
#
loop_
_entity_poly.entity_id
_entity_poly.type
_entity_poly.pdbx_seq_one_letter_code
_entity_poly.pdbx_strand_id
1 'polypeptide(L)'
;MALDTSRIEDDLRKLRKTIKKMPRRPTPGEIHRLRTRARRLEVELQASGLDAPLNEKWLLKQLAGIRRRAGKVRDMDVLTAHLTTVRVDGERDCLIQLFEYLGAKRYDKAERMHQLVKEHRRALDKRLNKIARVLEIQMEESSPAEAATSAALKSSAELETHGN
;
A
#
# COMPACT_ATOMS: atom_id res chain seq x y z
N MET A 1 6.76 -9.25 18.52
CA MET A 1 7.46 -8.28 17.65
C MET A 1 6.75 -6.95 17.81
N ALA A 2 7.44 -5.92 18.32
CA ALA A 2 6.86 -4.59 18.39
C ALA A 2 6.56 -4.12 16.95
N LEU A 3 5.31 -3.73 16.70
CA LEU A 3 4.93 -3.16 15.42
C LEU A 3 5.60 -1.79 15.31
N ASP A 4 6.41 -1.59 14.28
CA ASP A 4 6.99 -0.27 13.99
C ASP A 4 5.90 0.64 13.44
N THR A 5 5.18 1.30 14.34
CA THR A 5 4.07 2.22 14.05
C THR A 5 4.51 3.40 13.18
N SER A 6 5.76 3.85 13.33
CA SER A 6 6.35 4.91 12.49
C SER A 6 6.41 4.49 11.02
N ARG A 7 6.81 3.24 10.76
CA ARG A 7 6.88 2.69 9.40
C ARG A 7 5.50 2.53 8.77
N ILE A 8 4.51 2.12 9.56
CA ILE A 8 3.11 1.98 9.09
C ILE A 8 2.54 3.35 8.68
N GLU A 9 2.76 4.38 9.49
CA GLU A 9 2.34 5.76 9.18
C GLU A 9 2.95 6.24 7.86
N ASP A 10 4.23 5.94 7.66
CA ASP A 10 4.98 6.33 6.48
C ASP A 10 4.48 5.62 5.21
N ASP A 11 4.13 4.34 5.32
CA ASP A 11 3.56 3.53 4.23
C ASP A 11 2.11 3.93 3.92
N LEU A 12 1.30 4.29 4.93
CA LEU A 12 -0.01 4.94 4.77
C LEU A 12 0.11 6.23 3.95
N ARG A 13 1.06 7.10 4.33
CA ARG A 13 1.31 8.39 3.67
C ARG A 13 1.74 8.19 2.22
N LYS A 14 2.62 7.24 1.95
CA LYS A 14 3.09 6.89 0.60
C LYS A 14 1.95 6.34 -0.27
N LEU A 15 1.10 5.47 0.27
CA LEU A 15 -0.06 4.93 -0.44
C LEU A 15 -1.08 6.02 -0.76
N ARG A 16 -1.39 6.90 0.20
CA ARG A 16 -2.28 8.05 0.01
C ARG A 16 -1.80 8.94 -1.14
N LYS A 17 -0.50 9.28 -1.16
CA LYS A 17 0.11 10.05 -2.25
C LYS A 17 -0.06 9.35 -3.60
N THR A 18 0.16 8.04 -3.68
CA THR A 18 -0.03 7.24 -4.90
C THR A 18 -1.47 7.25 -5.37
N ILE A 19 -2.44 7.00 -4.48
CA ILE A 19 -3.88 6.99 -4.81
C ILE A 19 -4.33 8.37 -5.31
N LYS A 20 -3.89 9.44 -4.64
CA LYS A 20 -4.25 10.82 -4.99
C LYS A 20 -3.71 11.24 -6.36
N LYS A 21 -2.47 10.86 -6.67
CA LYS A 21 -1.77 11.23 -7.91
C LYS A 21 -1.90 10.19 -9.02
N MET A 22 -2.69 9.13 -8.84
CA MET A 22 -2.79 8.05 -9.82
C MET A 22 -3.26 8.58 -11.18
N PRO A 23 -2.42 8.52 -12.24
CA PRO A 23 -2.81 8.98 -13.56
C PRO A 23 -3.84 8.03 -14.18
N ARG A 24 -4.51 8.51 -15.23
CA ARG A 24 -5.45 7.71 -16.04
C ARG A 24 -4.72 6.60 -16.81
N ARG A 25 -3.50 6.87 -17.25
CA ARG A 25 -2.61 5.92 -17.94
C ARG A 25 -1.32 5.71 -17.12
N PRO A 26 -1.37 4.87 -16.08
CA PRO A 26 -0.20 4.58 -15.26
C PRO A 26 0.83 3.74 -16.01
N THR A 27 2.09 4.03 -15.73
CA THR A 27 3.26 3.25 -16.14
C THR A 27 3.30 1.90 -15.41
N PRO A 28 3.99 0.88 -15.97
CA PRO A 28 4.17 -0.40 -15.29
C PRO A 28 4.79 -0.27 -13.89
N GLY A 29 5.71 0.67 -13.71
CA GLY A 29 6.35 0.96 -12.43
C GLY A 29 5.37 1.54 -11.39
N GLU A 30 4.45 2.40 -11.81
CA GLU A 30 3.40 2.94 -10.93
C GLU A 30 2.40 1.86 -10.51
N ILE A 31 1.99 0.99 -11.44
CA ILE A 31 1.13 -0.17 -11.15
C ILE A 31 1.79 -1.09 -10.13
N HIS A 32 3.07 -1.42 -10.34
CA HIS A 32 3.83 -2.25 -9.42
C HIS A 32 3.93 -1.61 -8.03
N ARG A 33 4.31 -0.33 -7.95
CA ARG A 33 4.38 0.42 -6.67
C ARG A 33 3.04 0.45 -5.94
N LEU A 34 1.93 0.68 -6.65
CA LEU A 34 0.59 0.65 -6.06
C LEU A 34 0.29 -0.72 -5.45
N ARG A 35 0.53 -1.80 -6.18
CA ARG A 35 0.27 -3.16 -5.71
C ARG A 35 1.08 -3.51 -4.47
N THR A 36 2.37 -3.16 -4.47
CA THR A 36 3.28 -3.45 -3.35
C THR A 36 2.87 -2.64 -2.11
N ARG A 37 2.62 -1.33 -2.25
CA ARG A 37 2.20 -0.48 -1.13
C ARG A 37 0.85 -0.91 -0.56
N ALA A 38 -0.12 -1.21 -1.42
CA ALA A 38 -1.43 -1.69 -0.97
C ALA A 38 -1.33 -3.05 -0.26
N ARG A 39 -0.48 -3.97 -0.75
CA ARG A 39 -0.28 -5.28 -0.10
C ARG A 39 0.35 -5.11 1.27
N ARG A 40 1.39 -4.30 1.35
CA ARG A 40 2.13 -4.08 2.59
C ARG A 40 1.20 -3.53 3.66
N LEU A 41 0.41 -2.51 3.31
CA LEU A 41 -0.57 -1.95 4.24
C LEU A 41 -1.63 -2.98 4.65
N GLU A 42 -2.16 -3.80 3.73
CA GLU A 42 -3.09 -4.88 4.12
C GLU A 42 -2.49 -5.80 5.18
N VAL A 43 -1.21 -6.18 5.04
CA VAL A 43 -0.52 -7.07 5.99
C VAL A 43 -0.26 -6.36 7.32
N GLU A 44 0.17 -5.10 7.27
CA GLU A 44 0.44 -4.28 8.47
C GLU A 44 -0.83 -4.04 9.29
N LEU A 45 -1.94 -3.69 8.64
CA LEU A 45 -3.23 -3.52 9.33
C LEU A 45 -3.70 -4.83 9.97
N GLN A 46 -3.65 -5.94 9.22
CA GLN A 46 -3.99 -7.28 9.74
C GLN A 46 -3.11 -7.71 10.92
N ALA A 47 -1.82 -7.37 10.90
CA ALA A 47 -0.90 -7.70 11.99
C ALA A 47 -1.07 -6.78 13.21
N SER A 48 -1.61 -5.57 13.01
CA SER A 48 -1.72 -4.55 14.06
C SER A 48 -2.90 -4.72 15.01
N GLY A 49 -3.88 -5.57 14.69
CA GLY A 49 -5.08 -5.74 15.52
C GLY A 49 -5.96 -4.48 15.60
N LEU A 50 -5.71 -3.46 14.78
CA LEU A 50 -6.52 -2.23 14.63
C LEU A 50 -7.92 -2.48 14.01
N ASP A 51 -8.27 -3.75 13.79
CA ASP A 51 -9.48 -4.26 13.15
C ASP A 51 -10.79 -3.80 13.82
N ALA A 52 -10.80 -3.61 15.16
CA ALA A 52 -12.04 -3.47 15.92
C ALA A 52 -12.71 -2.07 15.88
N PRO A 53 -12.01 -0.92 16.05
CA PRO A 53 -12.66 0.39 16.09
C PRO A 53 -12.73 1.16 14.75
N LEU A 54 -12.06 0.70 13.68
CA LEU A 54 -11.81 1.53 12.48
C LEU A 54 -12.59 1.14 11.21
N ASN A 55 -13.47 0.13 11.26
CA ASN A 55 -14.18 -0.36 10.08
C ASN A 55 -13.19 -0.76 8.95
N GLU A 56 -12.09 -1.41 9.31
CA GLU A 56 -11.00 -1.80 8.40
C GLU A 56 -11.47 -2.74 7.29
N LYS A 57 -12.48 -3.56 7.54
CA LYS A 57 -13.05 -4.49 6.54
C LYS A 57 -13.39 -3.80 5.22
N TRP A 58 -13.96 -2.59 5.25
CA TRP A 58 -14.24 -1.85 4.02
C TRP A 58 -12.95 -1.35 3.36
N LEU A 59 -11.99 -0.82 4.12
CA LEU A 59 -10.72 -0.34 3.58
C LEU A 59 -9.94 -1.48 2.93
N LEU A 60 -9.79 -2.60 3.63
CA LEU A 60 -9.15 -3.81 3.13
C LEU A 60 -9.86 -4.32 1.86
N LYS A 61 -11.19 -4.31 1.82
CA LYS A 61 -11.96 -4.64 0.61
C LYS A 61 -11.65 -3.70 -0.55
N GLN A 62 -11.54 -2.39 -0.31
CA GLN A 62 -11.18 -1.43 -1.35
C GLN A 62 -9.74 -1.58 -1.83
N LEU A 63 -8.78 -1.78 -0.93
CA LEU A 63 -7.38 -2.03 -1.26
C LEU A 63 -7.23 -3.32 -2.07
N ALA A 64 -7.94 -4.38 -1.69
CA ALA A 64 -7.98 -5.63 -2.44
C ALA A 64 -8.59 -5.43 -3.84
N GLY A 65 -9.66 -4.62 -3.94
CA GLY A 65 -10.27 -4.22 -5.21
C GLY A 65 -9.31 -3.48 -6.13
N ILE A 66 -8.60 -2.48 -5.60
CA ILE A 66 -7.55 -1.73 -6.31
C ILE A 66 -6.44 -2.68 -6.77
N ARG A 67 -5.93 -3.53 -5.88
CA ARG A 67 -4.88 -4.53 -6.18
C ARG A 67 -5.30 -5.49 -7.29
N ARG A 68 -6.53 -5.99 -7.25
CA ARG A 68 -7.09 -6.89 -8.27
C ARG A 68 -7.15 -6.19 -9.63
N ARG A 69 -7.62 -4.95 -9.69
CA ARG A 69 -7.67 -4.17 -10.94
C ARG A 69 -6.28 -3.82 -11.46
N ALA A 70 -5.37 -3.41 -10.58
CA ALA A 70 -3.96 -3.17 -10.91
C ALA A 70 -3.26 -4.45 -11.40
N GLY A 71 -3.63 -5.61 -10.86
CA GLY A 71 -3.18 -6.92 -11.35
C GLY A 71 -3.54 -7.12 -12.82
N LYS A 72 -4.80 -6.86 -13.20
CA LYS A 72 -5.24 -6.98 -14.61
C LYS A 72 -4.47 -6.04 -15.56
N VAL A 73 -4.01 -4.88 -15.09
CA VAL A 73 -3.12 -4.00 -15.88
C VAL A 73 -1.73 -4.62 -15.99
N ARG A 74 -1.20 -5.11 -14.87
CA ARG A 74 0.11 -5.76 -14.80
C ARG A 74 0.18 -7.02 -15.66
N ASP A 75 -0.89 -7.79 -15.76
CA ASP A 75 -0.97 -8.97 -16.62
C ASP A 75 -0.71 -8.56 -18.08
N MET A 76 -1.29 -7.44 -18.52
CA MET A 76 -1.01 -6.91 -19.86
C MET A 76 0.43 -6.41 -19.99
N ASP A 77 0.97 -5.71 -18.97
CA ASP A 77 2.39 -5.31 -18.98
C ASP A 77 3.33 -6.52 -19.15
N VAL A 78 3.04 -7.63 -18.46
CA VAL A 78 3.84 -8.86 -18.51
C VAL A 78 3.67 -9.58 -19.84
N LEU A 79 2.44 -9.73 -20.35
CA LEU A 79 2.20 -10.36 -21.64
C LEU A 79 2.84 -9.56 -22.78
N THR A 80 2.70 -8.23 -22.77
CA THR A 80 3.34 -7.37 -23.78
C THR A 80 4.87 -7.46 -23.69
N ALA A 81 5.45 -7.49 -22.49
CA ALA A 81 6.89 -7.68 -22.32
C ALA A 81 7.36 -9.08 -22.75
N HIS A 82 6.55 -10.11 -22.56
CA HIS A 82 6.88 -11.45 -23.04
C HIS A 82 6.81 -11.53 -24.57
N LEU A 83 5.83 -10.87 -25.19
CA LEU A 83 5.67 -10.86 -26.64
C LEU A 83 6.87 -10.29 -27.38
N THR A 84 7.64 -9.39 -26.77
CA THR A 84 8.89 -8.87 -27.39
C THR A 84 9.98 -9.92 -27.53
N THR A 85 9.87 -11.03 -26.79
CA THR A 85 10.84 -12.15 -26.84
C THR A 85 10.42 -13.24 -27.83
N VAL A 86 9.18 -13.20 -28.31
CA VAL A 86 8.62 -14.19 -29.24
C VAL A 86 9.10 -13.89 -30.65
N ARG A 87 9.75 -14.87 -31.29
CA ARG A 87 10.13 -14.83 -32.71
C ARG A 87 9.35 -15.89 -33.46
N VAL A 88 8.59 -15.49 -34.46
CA VAL A 88 7.86 -16.39 -35.34
C VAL A 88 8.13 -15.97 -36.77
N ASP A 89 8.73 -16.87 -37.54
CA ASP A 89 9.11 -16.60 -38.93
C ASP A 89 7.86 -16.43 -39.79
N GLY A 90 7.84 -15.39 -40.63
CA GLY A 90 6.71 -15.08 -41.52
C GLY A 90 5.50 -14.43 -40.84
N GLU A 91 5.43 -14.35 -39.51
CA GLU A 91 4.22 -13.94 -38.76
C GLU A 91 4.33 -12.52 -38.16
N ARG A 92 5.14 -11.65 -38.77
CA ARG A 92 5.40 -10.30 -38.23
C ARG A 92 4.13 -9.47 -38.07
N ASP A 93 3.22 -9.54 -39.05
CA ASP A 93 1.98 -8.77 -39.03
C ASP A 93 1.03 -9.27 -37.93
N CYS A 94 0.96 -10.59 -37.71
CA CYS A 94 0.22 -11.19 -36.60
C CYS A 94 0.77 -10.75 -35.24
N LEU A 95 2.09 -10.66 -35.09
CA LEU A 95 2.71 -10.14 -33.87
C LEU A 95 2.35 -8.66 -33.64
N ILE A 96 2.36 -7.83 -34.68
CA ILE A 96 1.96 -6.41 -34.59
C ILE A 96 0.50 -6.29 -34.13
N GLN A 97 -0.42 -7.03 -34.76
CA GLN A 97 -1.83 -7.03 -34.38
C GLN A 97 -2.03 -7.46 -32.91
N LEU A 98 -1.26 -8.44 -32.45
CA LEU A 98 -1.31 -8.88 -31.06
C LEU A 98 -0.77 -7.80 -30.09
N PHE A 99 0.29 -7.08 -30.45
CA PHE A 99 0.78 -5.93 -29.67
C PHE A 99 -0.29 -4.85 -29.53
N GLU A 100 -0.95 -4.49 -30.63
CA GLU A 100 -2.02 -3.49 -30.63
C GLU A 100 -3.20 -3.93 -29.75
N TYR A 101 -3.61 -5.20 -29.88
CA TYR A 101 -4.66 -5.77 -29.06
C TYR A 101 -4.33 -5.70 -27.56
N LEU A 102 -3.13 -6.15 -27.16
CA LEU A 102 -2.69 -6.11 -25.76
C LEU A 102 -2.59 -4.67 -25.24
N GLY A 103 -2.09 -3.74 -26.06
CA GLY A 103 -2.03 -2.32 -25.74
C GLY A 103 -3.42 -1.72 -25.50
N ALA A 104 -4.38 -2.00 -26.39
CA ALA A 104 -5.77 -1.59 -26.22
C ALA A 104 -6.39 -2.17 -24.94
N LYS A 105 -6.22 -3.47 -24.69
CA LYS A 105 -6.70 -4.12 -23.46
C LYS A 105 -6.08 -3.51 -22.21
N ARG A 106 -4.78 -3.21 -22.23
CA ARG A 106 -4.07 -2.54 -21.13
C ARG A 106 -4.72 -1.20 -20.78
N TYR A 107 -4.97 -0.36 -21.78
CA TYR A 107 -5.62 0.94 -21.56
C TYR A 107 -7.03 0.78 -20.99
N ASP A 108 -7.79 -0.18 -21.50
CA ASP A 108 -9.13 -0.50 -21.03
C ASP A 108 -9.14 -0.93 -19.54
N LYS A 109 -8.18 -1.76 -19.13
CA LYS A 109 -8.04 -2.16 -17.72
C LYS A 109 -7.58 -1.01 -16.85
N ALA A 110 -6.65 -0.19 -17.33
CA ALA A 110 -6.15 0.98 -16.63
C ALA A 110 -7.27 2.00 -16.37
N GLU A 111 -8.15 2.22 -17.36
CA GLU A 111 -9.31 3.09 -17.21
C GLU A 111 -10.24 2.62 -16.09
N ARG A 112 -10.59 1.34 -16.10
CA ARG A 112 -11.48 0.75 -15.08
C ARG A 112 -10.86 0.81 -13.68
N MET A 113 -9.53 0.67 -13.58
CA MET A 113 -8.82 0.85 -12.32
C MET A 113 -8.86 2.31 -11.88
N HIS A 114 -8.59 3.25 -12.80
CA HIS A 114 -8.61 4.67 -12.53
C HIS A 114 -9.98 5.14 -12.04
N GLN A 115 -11.06 4.66 -12.68
CA GLN A 115 -12.42 4.98 -12.28
C GLN A 115 -12.74 4.48 -10.86
N LEU A 116 -12.37 3.25 -10.52
CA LEU A 116 -12.53 2.72 -9.15
C LEU A 116 -11.76 3.56 -8.12
N VAL A 117 -10.52 3.93 -8.44
CA VAL A 117 -9.70 4.79 -7.57
C VAL A 117 -10.33 6.17 -7.42
N LYS A 118 -10.87 6.74 -8.50
CA LYS A 118 -11.53 8.05 -8.51
C LYS A 118 -12.81 8.04 -7.67
N GLU A 119 -13.64 7.02 -7.85
CA GLU A 119 -14.92 6.84 -7.14
C GLU A 119 -14.71 6.80 -5.62
N HIS A 120 -13.73 6.02 -5.15
CA HIS A 120 -13.49 5.84 -3.72
C HIS A 120 -12.41 6.77 -3.16
N ARG A 121 -11.83 7.68 -3.96
CA ARG A 121 -10.67 8.50 -3.58
C ARG A 121 -10.87 9.23 -2.26
N ARG A 122 -11.98 9.95 -2.12
CA ARG A 122 -12.26 10.77 -0.93
C ARG A 122 -12.46 9.91 0.32
N ALA A 123 -13.16 8.79 0.18
CA ALA A 123 -13.43 7.88 1.28
C ALA A 123 -12.15 7.14 1.72
N LEU A 124 -11.32 6.71 0.77
CA LEU A 124 -10.01 6.12 1.03
C LEU A 124 -9.10 7.11 1.73
N ASP A 125 -8.97 8.33 1.22
CA ASP A 125 -8.12 9.37 1.81
C ASP A 125 -8.52 9.67 3.26
N LYS A 126 -9.81 9.91 3.51
CA LYS A 126 -10.34 10.15 4.86
C LYS A 126 -10.02 9.00 5.83
N ARG A 127 -10.18 7.75 5.40
CA ARG A 127 -9.93 6.59 6.27
C ARG A 127 -8.45 6.35 6.52
N LEU A 128 -7.61 6.46 5.49
CA LEU A 128 -6.16 6.38 5.64
C LEU A 128 -5.65 7.48 6.59
N ASN A 129 -6.22 8.69 6.52
CA ASN A 129 -5.89 9.77 7.45
C ASN A 129 -6.34 9.49 8.88
N LYS A 130 -7.52 8.87 9.05
CA LYS A 130 -8.01 8.49 10.37
C LYS A 130 -7.07 7.47 11.02
N ILE A 131 -6.64 6.46 10.26
CA ILE A 131 -5.70 5.44 10.77
C ILE A 131 -4.36 6.10 11.13
N ALA A 132 -3.83 6.96 10.25
CA ALA A 132 -2.58 7.68 10.54
C ALA A 132 -2.66 8.48 11.85
N ARG A 133 -3.77 9.20 12.09
CA ARG A 133 -3.97 9.96 13.35
C ARG A 133 -4.06 9.07 14.58
N VAL A 134 -4.70 7.90 14.48
CA VAL A 134 -4.78 6.97 15.61
C VAL A 134 -3.38 6.44 15.95
N LEU A 135 -2.56 6.15 14.94
CA LEU A 135 -1.18 5.74 15.13
C LEU A 135 -0.33 6.86 15.75
N GLU A 136 -0.50 8.11 15.29
CA GLU A 136 0.17 9.30 15.88
C GLU A 136 -0.17 9.44 17.37
N ILE A 137 -1.45 9.36 17.74
CA ILE A 137 -1.89 9.46 19.15
C ILE A 137 -1.30 8.33 20.00
N GLN A 138 -1.30 7.09 19.50
CA GLN A 138 -0.72 5.95 20.24
C GLN A 138 0.79 6.10 20.45
N MET A 139 1.50 6.71 19.50
CA MET A 139 2.93 7.02 19.65
C MET A 139 3.16 8.13 20.69
N GLU A 140 2.30 9.15 20.71
CA GLU A 140 2.36 10.24 21.70
C GLU A 140 2.01 9.77 23.12
N GLU A 141 1.06 8.85 23.31
CA GLU A 141 0.70 8.31 24.62
C GLU A 141 1.75 7.33 25.18
N SER A 142 2.46 6.62 24.30
CA SER A 142 3.53 5.68 24.70
C SER A 142 4.82 6.40 25.13
N SER A 143 5.06 7.60 24.60
CA SER A 143 6.30 8.37 24.82
C SER A 143 6.52 8.89 26.27
N PRO A 144 5.51 9.46 26.98
CA PRO A 144 5.66 9.86 28.39
C PRO A 144 5.71 8.65 29.34
N ALA A 145 4.93 7.60 29.06
CA ALA A 145 4.81 6.44 29.92
C ALA A 145 6.08 5.58 29.92
N GLU A 146 6.69 5.35 28.76
CA GLU A 146 7.96 4.62 28.62
C GLU A 146 9.16 5.43 29.15
N ALA A 147 9.15 6.75 29.00
CA ALA A 147 10.17 7.62 29.60
C ALA A 147 10.10 7.58 31.14
N ALA A 148 8.91 7.60 31.72
CA ALA A 148 8.71 7.51 33.17
C ALA A 148 9.07 6.12 33.73
N THR A 149 8.72 5.03 33.04
CA THR A 149 9.13 3.67 33.48
C THR A 149 10.62 3.43 33.32
N SER A 150 11.24 3.90 32.24
CA SER A 150 12.69 3.80 32.03
C SER A 150 13.47 4.64 33.05
N ALA A 151 12.97 5.83 33.41
CA ALA A 151 13.56 6.65 34.47
C ALA A 151 13.41 5.99 35.86
N ALA A 152 12.24 5.43 36.19
CA ALA A 152 12.01 4.76 37.46
C ALA A 152 12.86 3.48 37.62
N LEU A 153 13.05 2.71 36.55
CA LEU A 153 13.94 1.54 36.52
C LEU A 153 15.41 1.93 36.72
N LYS A 154 15.86 3.05 36.13
CA LYS A 154 17.23 3.56 36.31
C LYS A 154 17.46 4.07 37.74
N SER A 155 16.51 4.83 38.29
CA SER A 155 16.60 5.31 39.67
C SER A 155 16.56 4.19 40.71
N SER A 156 15.84 3.09 40.44
CA SER A 156 15.83 1.92 41.33
C SER A 156 17.16 1.15 41.28
N ALA A 157 17.80 1.05 40.12
CA ALA A 157 19.10 0.40 39.97
C ALA A 157 20.26 1.18 40.61
N GLU A 158 20.18 2.51 40.66
CA GLU A 158 21.21 3.35 41.30
C GLU A 158 21.16 3.27 42.84
N LEU A 159 19.96 3.10 43.43
CA LEU A 159 19.79 2.98 44.89
C LEU A 159 20.31 1.65 45.46
N GLU A 160 20.39 0.59 44.65
CA GLU A 160 20.96 -0.70 45.08
C GLU A 160 22.50 -0.70 45.10
N THR A 161 23.16 0.29 44.50
CA THR A 161 24.64 0.35 44.41
C THR A 161 25.31 1.12 45.55
N HIS A 162 24.55 1.80 46.41
CA HIS A 162 25.08 2.60 47.53
C HIS A 162 24.67 2.11 48.93
N GLY A 163 24.07 0.93 49.03
CA GLY A 163 23.73 0.31 50.32
C GLY A 163 24.65 -0.86 50.66
N ASN A 164 25.89 -0.59 51.07
CA ASN A 164 26.70 -1.51 51.88
C ASN A 164 27.69 -0.74 52.75
#